data_AF-A0A6S7I783-F1
#
_entry.id   AF-A0A6S7I783-F1
#
_cell.length_a   1.000
_cell.length_b   1.000
_cell.length_c   1.000
_cell.angle_alpha   90.00
_cell.angle_beta   90.00
_cell.angle_gamma   90.00
#
_symmetry.space_group_name_H-M   'P 1'
#
loop_
_entity.id
_entity.type
_entity.pdbx_description
1 polymer ?
#
loop_
_entity_poly.entity_id
_entity_poly.type
_entity_poly.pdbx_seq_one_letter_code
_entity_poly.pdbx_strand_id
1 'polypeptide(L)'
;MSDNWPTNDTMKFPNYRILYFVPNIIGYVRIILLVASWIHIDSDPKLFVVLYVASVVLDALDGIAARKLNQTSAFGAWFDVVIDNVGRGMLWSFIYKWGYFVSALEWLVLVCTHTYGPTWKTAGTDTPPFWVKAVMANNFRTVIGSYAIAGLHVLPMWLYGLQKLEIIYTWLGSQAVAGITAILVSGRLICALVEVKILEFSYCTQTNSRKI
;
A
#
# COMPACT_ATOMS: atom_id res chain seq x y z
N MET A 1 -38.21 -30.83 30.18
CA MET A 1 -37.19 -30.66 29.14
C MET A 1 -37.45 -29.31 28.51
N SER A 2 -36.70 -28.28 28.91
CA SER A 2 -36.80 -26.94 28.33
C SER A 2 -35.88 -26.89 27.11
N ASP A 3 -36.48 -26.66 25.94
CA ASP A 3 -35.76 -26.38 24.70
C ASP A 3 -35.00 -25.07 24.84
N ASN A 4 -33.71 -25.16 25.16
CA ASN A 4 -32.79 -24.03 25.11
C ASN A 4 -32.38 -23.80 23.66
N TRP A 5 -33.28 -23.24 22.85
CA TRP A 5 -32.91 -22.64 21.58
C TRP A 5 -32.20 -21.31 21.87
N PRO A 6 -30.97 -21.07 21.38
CA PRO A 6 -30.31 -19.78 21.55
C PRO A 6 -31.11 -18.69 20.83
N THR A 7 -31.82 -17.86 21.59
CA THR A 7 -32.54 -16.70 21.08
C THR A 7 -31.58 -15.53 20.89
N ASN A 8 -31.47 -15.09 19.64
CA ASN A 8 -30.99 -13.77 19.21
C ASN A 8 -29.47 -13.50 19.33
N ASP A 9 -28.65 -14.35 18.73
CA ASP A 9 -27.52 -13.79 17.97
C ASP A 9 -28.12 -13.08 16.76
N THR A 10 -28.31 -11.76 16.87
CA THR A 10 -28.70 -10.93 15.73
C THR A 10 -27.73 -11.21 14.58
N MET A 11 -28.21 -11.90 13.54
CA MET A 11 -27.53 -12.00 12.27
C MET A 11 -27.27 -10.56 11.81
N LYS A 12 -26.07 -10.05 12.06
CA LYS A 12 -25.67 -8.71 11.64
C LYS A 12 -25.58 -8.73 10.12
N PHE A 13 -26.66 -8.36 9.45
CA PHE A 13 -26.64 -8.17 8.01
C PHE A 13 -25.52 -7.17 7.67
N PRO A 14 -24.67 -7.48 6.67
CA PRO A 14 -23.61 -6.56 6.27
C PRO A 14 -24.23 -5.22 5.88
N ASN A 15 -23.72 -4.13 6.47
CA ASN A 15 -24.17 -2.78 6.17
C ASN A 15 -23.63 -2.35 4.79
N TYR A 16 -24.39 -2.66 3.74
CA TYR A 16 -24.04 -2.36 2.35
C TYR A 16 -23.89 -0.85 2.07
N ARG A 17 -24.36 0.05 2.95
CA ARG A 17 -24.14 1.49 2.82
C ARG A 17 -22.66 1.86 2.81
N ILE A 18 -21.80 1.04 3.43
CA ILE A 18 -20.35 1.24 3.44
C ILE A 18 -19.82 1.33 2.01
N LEU A 19 -20.34 0.54 1.06
CA LEU A 19 -19.90 0.58 -0.34
C LEU A 19 -20.13 1.94 -1.01
N TYR A 20 -21.09 2.73 -0.51
CA TYR A 20 -21.46 4.05 -1.04
C TYR A 20 -20.93 5.21 -0.21
N PHE A 21 -20.04 4.97 0.75
CA PHE A 21 -19.34 6.06 1.45
C PHE A 21 -18.53 6.88 0.46
N VAL A 22 -18.46 8.20 0.67
CA VAL A 22 -17.69 9.13 -0.15
C VAL A 22 -16.24 8.68 -0.37
N PRO A 23 -15.46 8.26 0.66
CA PRO A 23 -14.12 7.70 0.43
C PRO A 23 -14.10 6.48 -0.50
N ASN A 24 -15.09 5.60 -0.42
CA ASN A 24 -15.13 4.40 -1.26
C ASN A 24 -15.53 4.72 -2.71
N ILE A 25 -16.39 5.73 -2.91
CA ILE A 25 -16.68 6.28 -4.24
C ILE A 25 -15.40 6.87 -4.86
N ILE A 26 -14.59 7.61 -4.08
CA ILE A 26 -13.28 8.07 -4.53
C ILE A 26 -12.38 6.88 -4.89
N GLY A 27 -12.39 5.81 -4.10
CA GLY A 27 -11.71 4.55 -4.42
C GLY A 27 -12.12 3.96 -5.78
N TYR A 28 -13.41 3.95 -6.12
CA TYR A 28 -13.86 3.51 -7.45
C TYR A 28 -13.34 4.43 -8.57
N VAL A 29 -13.32 5.74 -8.36
CA VAL A 29 -12.72 6.70 -9.30
C VAL A 29 -11.22 6.44 -9.47
N ARG A 30 -10.50 6.13 -8.37
CA ARG A 30 -9.07 5.75 -8.42
C ARG A 30 -8.84 4.52 -9.30
N ILE A 31 -9.71 3.51 -9.22
CA ILE A 31 -9.64 2.33 -10.11
C ILE A 31 -9.81 2.74 -11.58
N ILE A 32 -10.82 3.58 -11.88
CA ILE A 32 -11.06 4.04 -13.26
C ILE A 32 -9.84 4.80 -13.79
N LEU A 33 -9.26 5.70 -12.98
CA LEU A 33 -8.06 6.45 -13.35
C LEU A 33 -6.84 5.53 -13.53
N LEU A 34 -6.70 4.50 -12.69
CA LEU A 34 -5.63 3.52 -12.81
C LEU A 34 -5.76 2.68 -14.08
N VAL A 35 -6.97 2.25 -14.44
CA VAL A 35 -7.21 1.53 -15.70
C VAL A 35 -6.96 2.46 -16.89
N ALA A 36 -7.47 3.69 -16.84
CA ALA A 36 -7.26 4.69 -17.88
C ALA A 36 -5.78 5.03 -18.07
N SER A 37 -5.00 5.17 -16.98
CA SER A 37 -3.56 5.37 -17.07
C SER A 37 -2.92 4.19 -17.79
N TRP A 38 -3.28 2.95 -17.42
CA TRP A 38 -2.69 1.75 -18.01
C TRP A 38 -2.91 1.60 -19.52
N ILE A 39 -4.06 2.05 -20.03
CA ILE A 39 -4.33 2.09 -21.48
C ILE A 39 -3.29 2.94 -22.23
N HIS A 40 -2.72 3.95 -21.57
CA HIS A 40 -1.76 4.90 -22.14
C HIS A 40 -0.30 4.61 -21.77
N ILE A 41 0.01 3.52 -21.06
CA ILE A 41 1.35 3.24 -20.51
C ILE A 41 2.48 3.23 -21.54
N ASP A 42 2.19 2.80 -22.78
CA ASP A 42 3.15 2.80 -23.88
C ASP A 42 2.91 3.90 -24.91
N SER A 43 1.65 4.21 -25.22
CA SER A 43 1.28 5.13 -26.30
C SER A 43 1.47 6.61 -25.94
N ASP A 44 1.20 6.97 -24.68
CA ASP A 44 1.35 8.35 -24.18
C ASP A 44 1.83 8.32 -22.72
N PRO A 45 3.15 8.19 -22.50
CA PRO A 45 3.73 8.13 -21.16
C PRO A 45 3.45 9.37 -20.30
N LYS A 46 3.23 10.54 -20.91
CA LYS A 46 2.92 11.76 -20.16
C LYS A 46 1.50 11.68 -19.60
N LEU A 47 0.54 11.27 -20.42
CA LEU A 47 -0.84 11.05 -19.98
C LEU A 47 -0.93 9.92 -18.95
N PHE A 48 -0.19 8.82 -19.13
CA PHE A 48 -0.05 7.78 -18.11
C PHE A 48 0.35 8.39 -16.76
N VAL A 49 1.43 9.18 -16.71
CA VAL A 49 1.92 9.79 -15.47
C VAL A 49 0.86 10.69 -14.85
N VAL A 50 0.20 11.54 -15.65
CA VAL A 50 -0.84 12.45 -15.15
C VAL A 50 -2.00 11.68 -14.51
N LEU A 51 -2.53 10.66 -15.19
CA LEU A 51 -3.65 9.86 -14.70
C LEU A 51 -3.27 9.01 -13.48
N TYR A 52 -2.09 8.40 -13.49
CA TYR A 52 -1.59 7.62 -12.37
C TYR A 52 -1.38 8.50 -11.13
N VAL A 53 -0.72 9.66 -11.28
CA VAL A 53 -0.53 10.63 -10.20
C VAL A 53 -1.86 11.16 -9.68
N ALA A 54 -2.84 11.41 -10.56
CA ALA A 54 -4.18 11.80 -10.14
C ALA A 54 -4.85 10.72 -9.24
N SER A 55 -4.71 9.44 -9.59
CA SER A 55 -5.19 8.33 -8.73
C SER A 55 -4.50 8.33 -7.37
N VAL A 56 -3.16 8.50 -7.33
CA VAL A 56 -2.38 8.56 -6.08
C VAL A 56 -2.71 9.81 -5.25
N VAL A 57 -3.03 10.94 -5.85
CA VAL A 57 -3.46 12.13 -5.10
C VAL A 57 -4.84 11.93 -4.47
N LEU A 58 -5.75 11.26 -5.19
CA LEU A 58 -7.09 10.96 -4.68
C LEU A 58 -7.08 10.02 -3.48
N ASP A 59 -6.08 9.15 -3.36
CA ASP A 59 -5.84 8.34 -2.16
C ASP A 59 -5.78 9.21 -0.88
N ALA A 60 -4.89 10.19 -0.87
CA ALA A 60 -4.77 11.09 0.27
C ALA A 60 -6.07 11.84 0.58
N LEU A 61 -6.86 12.16 -0.47
CA LEU A 61 -8.14 12.85 -0.34
C LEU A 61 -9.25 11.95 0.21
N ASP A 62 -9.28 10.66 -0.12
CA ASP A 62 -10.27 9.74 0.44
C ASP A 62 -10.10 9.57 1.95
N GLY A 63 -8.87 9.48 2.45
CA GLY A 63 -8.60 9.38 3.87
C GLY A 63 -9.04 10.65 4.61
N ILE A 64 -8.84 11.82 4.00
CA ILE A 64 -9.32 13.09 4.54
C ILE A 64 -10.86 13.11 4.56
N ALA A 65 -11.51 12.70 3.47
CA ALA A 65 -12.97 12.64 3.37
C ALA A 65 -13.56 11.67 4.40
N ALA A 66 -12.97 10.49 4.57
CA ALA A 66 -13.39 9.49 5.57
C ALA A 66 -13.41 10.07 6.99
N ARG A 67 -12.35 10.81 7.37
CA ARG A 67 -12.26 11.45 8.70
C ARG A 67 -13.23 12.62 8.85
N LYS A 68 -13.35 13.48 7.84
CA LYS A 68 -14.23 14.66 7.90
C LYS A 68 -15.71 14.29 7.92
N LEU A 69 -16.09 13.22 7.23
CA LEU A 69 -17.49 12.78 7.09
C LEU A 69 -17.88 11.70 8.10
N ASN A 70 -16.98 11.31 9.02
CA ASN A 70 -17.16 10.17 9.92
C ASN A 70 -17.56 8.87 9.19
N GLN A 71 -16.93 8.63 8.03
CA GLN A 71 -17.16 7.49 7.14
C GLN A 71 -15.95 6.54 7.11
N THR A 72 -15.18 6.46 8.20
CA THR A 72 -14.09 5.49 8.33
C THR A 72 -14.66 4.07 8.45
N SER A 73 -14.08 3.12 7.73
CA SER A 73 -14.51 1.71 7.75
C SER A 73 -13.35 0.76 7.49
N ALA A 74 -13.44 -0.46 8.02
CA ALA A 74 -12.44 -1.51 7.77
C ALA A 74 -12.38 -1.87 6.27
N PHE A 75 -13.53 -1.90 5.60
CA PHE A 75 -13.59 -2.08 4.14
C PHE A 75 -12.83 -0.98 3.41
N GLY A 76 -13.08 0.29 3.73
CA GLY A 76 -12.40 1.40 3.05
C GLY A 76 -10.89 1.39 3.26
N ALA A 77 -10.43 1.12 4.49
CA ALA A 77 -9.00 1.01 4.78
C ALA A 77 -8.33 -0.18 4.05
N TRP A 78 -9.03 -1.30 3.92
CA TRP A 78 -8.53 -2.45 3.13
C TRP A 78 -8.54 -2.14 1.63
N PHE A 79 -9.63 -1.55 1.14
CA PHE A 79 -9.85 -1.26 -0.28
C PHE A 79 -8.80 -0.29 -0.82
N ASP A 80 -8.46 0.73 -0.03
CA ASP A 80 -7.38 1.66 -0.31
C ASP A 80 -6.04 0.93 -0.56
N VAL A 81 -5.59 0.13 0.41
CA VAL A 81 -4.31 -0.61 0.29
C VAL A 81 -4.31 -1.58 -0.89
N VAL A 82 -5.47 -2.16 -1.23
CA VAL A 82 -5.63 -3.02 -2.40
C VAL A 82 -5.41 -2.26 -3.71
N ILE A 83 -6.04 -1.09 -3.89
CA ILE A 83 -5.87 -0.27 -5.10
C ILE A 83 -4.39 0.11 -5.28
N ASP A 84 -3.76 0.49 -4.19
CA ASP A 84 -2.34 0.84 -4.11
C ASP A 84 -1.41 -0.32 -4.49
N ASN A 85 -1.65 -1.50 -3.94
CA ASN A 85 -0.90 -2.72 -4.28
C ASN A 85 -1.10 -3.13 -5.75
N VAL A 86 -2.32 -2.99 -6.29
CA VAL A 86 -2.60 -3.26 -7.71
C VAL A 86 -1.79 -2.29 -8.58
N GLY A 87 -1.88 -0.98 -8.33
CA GLY A 87 -1.18 0.03 -9.13
C GLY A 87 0.34 -0.15 -9.11
N ARG A 88 0.94 -0.28 -7.92
CA ARG A 88 2.39 -0.52 -7.80
C ARG A 88 2.79 -1.89 -8.34
N GLY A 89 1.99 -2.93 -8.12
CA GLY A 89 2.29 -4.28 -8.58
C GLY A 89 2.32 -4.40 -10.10
N MET A 90 1.36 -3.78 -10.77
CA MET A 90 1.33 -3.67 -12.23
C MET A 90 2.56 -2.90 -12.73
N LEU A 91 2.94 -1.83 -12.06
CA LEU A 91 4.10 -0.99 -12.42
C LEU A 91 5.43 -1.71 -12.25
N TRP A 92 5.63 -2.40 -11.13
CA TRP A 92 6.80 -3.25 -10.93
C TRP A 92 6.92 -4.32 -12.00
N SER A 93 5.81 -4.99 -12.32
CA SER A 93 5.77 -6.07 -13.31
C SER A 93 6.05 -5.57 -14.73
N PHE A 94 5.67 -4.33 -15.04
CA PHE A 94 5.96 -3.68 -16.32
C PHE A 94 7.44 -3.29 -16.44
N ILE A 95 8.01 -2.68 -15.40
CA ILE A 95 9.36 -2.11 -15.41
C ILE A 95 10.44 -3.19 -15.46
N TYR A 96 10.25 -4.30 -14.74
CA TYR A 96 11.26 -5.34 -14.60
C TYR A 96 10.64 -6.72 -14.47
N LYS A 97 11.23 -7.73 -15.15
CA LYS A 97 10.72 -9.12 -15.13
C LYS A 97 10.60 -9.69 -13.71
N TRP A 98 11.53 -9.34 -12.81
CA TRP A 98 11.49 -9.77 -11.41
C TRP A 98 10.73 -8.81 -10.49
N GLY A 99 10.16 -7.73 -11.03
CA GLY A 99 9.33 -6.79 -10.26
C GLY A 99 8.11 -7.47 -9.63
N TYR A 100 7.64 -8.57 -10.22
CA TYR A 100 6.60 -9.41 -9.61
C TYR A 100 6.95 -9.87 -8.19
N PHE A 101 8.22 -10.15 -7.88
CA PHE A 101 8.63 -10.53 -6.52
C PHE A 101 8.49 -9.39 -5.52
N VAL A 102 8.73 -8.15 -5.96
CA VAL A 102 8.49 -6.95 -5.13
C VAL A 102 7.00 -6.80 -4.86
N SER A 103 6.17 -6.96 -5.89
CA SER A 103 4.71 -6.93 -5.73
C SER A 103 4.22 -8.06 -4.81
N ALA A 104 4.74 -9.27 -4.96
CA ALA A 104 4.37 -10.41 -4.13
C ALA A 104 4.67 -10.16 -2.65
N LEU A 105 5.80 -9.52 -2.33
CA LEU A 105 6.12 -9.10 -0.96
C LEU A 105 5.06 -8.13 -0.41
N GLU A 106 4.69 -7.10 -1.18
CA GLU A 106 3.66 -6.11 -0.77
C GLU A 106 2.30 -6.77 -0.53
N TRP A 107 1.92 -7.74 -1.36
CA TRP A 107 0.69 -8.53 -1.18
C TRP A 107 0.73 -9.42 0.06
N LEU A 108 1.85 -10.10 0.32
CA LEU A 108 2.02 -10.92 1.52
C LEU A 108 1.89 -10.07 2.80
N VAL A 109 2.49 -8.87 2.81
CA VAL A 109 2.40 -7.94 3.93
C VAL A 109 0.96 -7.49 4.16
N LEU A 110 0.20 -7.19 3.09
CA LEU A 110 -1.23 -6.89 3.19
C LEU A 110 -1.99 -8.05 3.84
N VAL A 111 -1.80 -9.28 3.39
CA VAL A 111 -2.48 -10.47 3.96
C VAL A 111 -2.15 -10.62 5.45
N CYS A 112 -0.88 -10.50 5.81
CA CYS A 112 -0.40 -10.59 7.19
C CYS A 112 -1.01 -9.49 8.07
N THR A 113 -0.90 -8.23 7.66
CA THR A 113 -1.41 -7.08 8.43
C THR A 113 -2.94 -7.10 8.53
N HIS A 114 -3.64 -7.53 7.47
CA HIS A 114 -5.10 -7.68 7.50
C HIS A 114 -5.55 -8.77 8.48
N THR A 115 -4.82 -9.89 8.56
CA THR A 115 -5.11 -10.99 9.50
C THR A 115 -5.03 -10.53 10.96
N TYR A 116 -4.12 -9.60 11.26
CA TYR A 116 -4.00 -9.00 12.59
C TYR A 116 -5.04 -7.93 12.90
N GLY A 117 -5.78 -7.44 11.90
CA GLY A 117 -6.81 -6.42 12.08
C GLY A 117 -6.26 -5.11 12.68
N PRO A 118 -7.03 -4.39 13.51
CA PRO A 118 -6.65 -3.07 14.05
C PRO A 118 -5.34 -3.05 14.84
N THR A 119 -4.90 -4.19 15.37
CA THR A 119 -3.71 -4.32 16.20
C THR A 119 -2.45 -4.67 15.41
N TRP A 120 -2.49 -4.66 14.07
CA TRP A 120 -1.34 -5.06 13.23
C TRP A 120 -0.06 -4.26 13.50
N LYS A 121 -0.17 -2.99 13.90
CA LYS A 121 0.99 -2.13 14.20
C LYS A 121 1.72 -2.55 15.48
N THR A 122 1.04 -3.27 16.36
CA THR A 122 1.56 -3.79 17.62
C THR A 122 1.70 -5.32 17.60
N ALA A 123 1.40 -5.96 16.46
CA ALA A 123 1.33 -7.40 16.35
C ALA A 123 2.72 -8.03 16.21
N GLY A 124 3.05 -8.96 17.11
CA GLY A 124 4.36 -9.64 17.14
C GLY A 124 5.53 -8.71 17.47
N THR A 125 5.26 -7.54 18.05
CA THR A 125 6.24 -6.49 18.34
C THR A 125 6.44 -6.26 19.83
N ASP A 126 6.62 -7.31 20.63
CA ASP A 126 7.01 -7.12 22.04
C ASP A 126 8.41 -6.50 22.13
N THR A 127 9.30 -6.86 21.19
CA THR A 127 10.67 -6.32 21.07
C THR A 127 11.12 -6.17 19.60
N PRO A 128 10.49 -5.30 18.79
CA PRO A 128 10.85 -5.19 17.39
C PRO A 128 12.28 -4.63 17.25
N PRO A 129 13.03 -5.04 16.21
CA PRO A 129 14.35 -4.50 15.95
C PRO A 129 14.34 -2.97 15.78
N PHE A 130 15.48 -2.33 16.03
CA PHE A 130 15.57 -0.86 16.07
C PHE A 130 15.14 -0.20 14.74
N TRP A 131 15.42 -0.81 13.59
CA TRP A 131 15.05 -0.26 12.28
C TRP A 131 13.53 -0.31 12.04
N VAL A 132 12.86 -1.39 12.46
CA VAL A 132 11.40 -1.52 12.41
C VAL A 132 10.76 -0.44 13.29
N LYS A 133 11.27 -0.28 14.53
CA LYS A 133 10.83 0.79 15.44
C LYS A 133 11.00 2.16 14.81
N ALA A 134 12.15 2.44 14.21
CA ALA A 134 12.46 3.74 13.60
C ALA A 134 11.53 4.08 12.42
N VAL A 135 11.25 3.10 11.54
CA VAL A 135 10.35 3.28 10.39
C VAL A 135 8.90 3.44 10.84
N MET A 136 8.42 2.62 11.78
CA MET A 136 7.01 2.61 12.21
C MET A 136 6.67 3.71 13.23
N ALA A 137 7.67 4.40 13.81
CA ALA A 137 7.49 5.45 14.79
C ALA A 137 6.53 6.57 14.31
N ASN A 138 5.74 7.12 15.23
CA ASN A 138 4.76 8.18 14.96
C ASN A 138 3.82 7.88 13.76
N ASN A 139 3.42 6.62 13.57
CA ASN A 139 2.65 6.18 12.41
C ASN A 139 3.34 6.55 11.09
N PHE A 140 4.63 6.22 10.98
CA PHE A 140 5.49 6.49 9.82
C PHE A 140 5.80 7.97 9.56
N ARG A 141 5.40 8.90 10.44
CA ARG A 141 5.61 10.35 10.26
C ARG A 141 6.98 10.84 10.75
N THR A 142 7.99 9.98 10.73
CA THR A 142 9.39 10.34 10.99
C THR A 142 10.13 10.53 9.67
N VAL A 143 11.33 11.12 9.70
CA VAL A 143 12.17 11.24 8.48
C VAL A 143 12.44 9.85 7.89
N ILE A 144 12.76 8.87 8.73
CA ILE A 144 13.05 7.49 8.31
C ILE A 144 11.78 6.80 7.77
N GLY A 145 10.63 7.00 8.42
CA GLY A 145 9.35 6.48 7.95
C GLY A 145 8.93 7.06 6.60
N SER A 146 8.94 8.39 6.46
CA SER A 146 8.68 9.09 5.20
C SER A 146 9.65 8.68 4.10
N TYR A 147 10.92 8.44 4.44
CA TYR A 147 11.92 7.98 3.50
C TYR A 147 11.65 6.56 2.97
N ALA A 148 11.26 5.63 3.86
CA ALA A 148 10.85 4.29 3.46
C ALA A 148 9.59 4.31 2.57
N ILE A 149 8.58 5.14 2.94
CA ILE A 149 7.36 5.34 2.16
C ILE A 149 7.67 5.96 0.79
N ALA A 150 8.56 6.94 0.72
CA ALA A 150 8.99 7.52 -0.55
C ALA A 150 9.62 6.45 -1.45
N GLY A 151 10.48 5.59 -0.92
CA GLY A 151 11.00 4.45 -1.66
C GLY A 151 9.93 3.47 -2.13
N LEU A 152 8.91 3.20 -1.30
CA LEU A 152 7.79 2.31 -1.66
C LEU A 152 6.93 2.88 -2.80
N HIS A 153 6.51 4.14 -2.70
CA HIS A 153 5.54 4.73 -3.65
C HIS A 153 6.20 5.42 -4.85
N VAL A 154 7.33 6.10 -4.67
CA VAL A 154 7.93 6.96 -5.71
C VAL A 154 8.86 6.17 -6.63
N LEU A 155 9.60 5.19 -6.10
CA LEU A 155 10.57 4.43 -6.89
C LEU A 155 9.98 3.78 -8.16
N PRO A 156 8.86 3.04 -8.13
CA PRO A 156 8.37 2.41 -9.36
C PRO A 156 7.96 3.47 -10.40
N MET A 157 7.33 4.58 -10.00
CA MET A 157 7.02 5.68 -10.92
C MET A 157 8.26 6.39 -11.46
N TRP A 158 9.28 6.56 -10.62
CA TRP A 158 10.56 7.12 -11.03
C TRP A 158 11.23 6.25 -12.10
N LEU A 159 11.32 4.94 -11.87
CA LEU A 159 11.91 3.98 -12.82
C LEU A 159 11.13 3.93 -14.14
N TYR A 160 9.80 3.98 -14.10
CA TYR A 160 8.98 4.12 -15.30
C TYR A 160 9.33 5.40 -16.07
N GLY A 161 9.41 6.54 -15.36
CA GLY A 161 9.81 7.82 -15.95
C GLY A 161 11.16 7.73 -16.64
N LEU A 162 12.15 7.09 -16.01
CA LEU A 162 13.47 6.90 -16.63
C LEU A 162 13.41 6.04 -17.91
N GLN A 163 12.52 5.06 -17.98
CA GLN A 163 12.36 4.21 -19.16
C GLN A 163 11.60 4.88 -20.30
N LYS A 164 10.66 5.79 -20.01
CA LYS A 164 9.69 6.30 -20.98
C LYS A 164 9.75 7.81 -21.25
N LEU A 165 10.42 8.58 -20.39
CA LEU A 165 10.48 10.05 -20.47
C LEU A 165 11.93 10.53 -20.55
N GLU A 166 12.44 10.66 -21.79
CA GLU A 166 13.81 11.11 -22.07
C GLU A 166 14.15 12.47 -21.44
N ILE A 167 13.14 13.33 -21.29
CA ILE A 167 13.25 14.67 -20.69
C ILE A 167 13.89 14.63 -19.29
N ILE A 168 13.73 13.54 -18.53
CA ILE A 168 14.31 13.44 -17.18
C ILE A 168 15.84 13.50 -17.23
N TYR A 169 16.46 12.76 -18.16
CA TYR A 169 17.91 12.78 -18.33
C TYR A 169 18.40 14.12 -18.86
N THR A 170 17.64 14.78 -19.75
CA THR A 170 17.99 16.10 -20.29
C THR A 170 18.02 17.18 -19.20
N TRP A 171 17.08 17.17 -18.26
CA TRP A 171 16.99 18.21 -17.24
C TRP A 171 17.89 17.98 -16.04
N LEU A 172 18.07 16.72 -15.62
CA LEU A 172 18.80 16.40 -14.38
C LEU A 172 20.25 15.98 -14.63
N GLY A 173 20.55 15.45 -15.82
CA GLY A 173 21.84 14.84 -16.12
C GLY A 173 22.04 13.49 -15.41
N SER A 174 22.94 12.67 -15.96
CA SER A 174 23.10 11.27 -15.55
C SER A 174 23.52 11.07 -14.09
N GLN A 175 24.35 11.97 -13.55
CA GLN A 175 24.82 11.87 -12.16
C GLN A 175 23.69 12.11 -11.16
N ALA A 176 22.87 13.14 -11.37
CA ALA A 176 21.73 13.41 -10.49
C ALA A 176 20.67 12.30 -10.60
N VAL A 177 20.40 11.80 -11.81
CA VAL A 177 19.51 10.65 -12.01
C VAL A 177 20.00 9.42 -11.24
N ALA A 178 21.30 9.09 -11.32
CA ALA A 178 21.87 7.98 -10.56
C ALA A 178 21.76 8.20 -9.04
N GLY A 179 22.05 9.41 -8.55
CA GLY A 179 21.92 9.75 -7.13
C GLY A 179 20.49 9.63 -6.61
N ILE A 180 19.51 10.19 -7.31
CA ILE A 180 18.08 10.09 -6.94
C ILE A 180 17.62 8.64 -6.97
N THR A 181 18.01 7.89 -8.00
CA THR A 181 17.67 6.47 -8.11
C THR A 181 18.24 5.68 -6.93
N ALA A 182 19.51 5.89 -6.58
CA ALA A 182 20.14 5.23 -5.44
C ALA A 182 19.41 5.52 -4.13
N ILE A 183 19.04 6.79 -3.90
CA ILE A 183 18.28 7.22 -2.72
C ILE A 183 16.91 6.53 -2.65
N LEU A 184 16.17 6.46 -3.75
CA LEU A 184 14.86 5.82 -3.78
C LEU A 184 14.97 4.30 -3.59
N VAL A 185 15.97 3.67 -4.21
CA VAL A 185 16.26 2.23 -4.05
C VAL A 185 16.58 1.90 -2.59
N SER A 186 17.45 2.66 -1.92
CA SER A 186 17.75 2.40 -0.51
C SER A 186 16.54 2.63 0.40
N GLY A 187 15.66 3.58 0.08
CA GLY A 187 14.36 3.73 0.76
C GLY A 187 13.48 2.48 0.61
N ARG A 188 13.37 1.94 -0.62
CA ARG A 188 12.60 0.72 -0.90
C ARG A 188 13.20 -0.50 -0.19
N LEU A 189 14.53 -0.60 -0.12
CA LEU A 189 15.22 -1.68 0.59
C LEU A 189 14.93 -1.64 2.10
N ILE A 190 14.97 -0.46 2.73
CA ILE A 190 14.60 -0.31 4.15
C ILE A 190 13.14 -0.74 4.36
N CYS A 191 12.23 -0.33 3.48
CA CYS A 191 10.84 -0.76 3.50
C CYS A 191 10.72 -2.29 3.39
N ALA A 192 11.43 -2.92 2.44
CA ALA A 192 11.44 -4.37 2.24
C ALA A 192 11.93 -5.13 3.48
N LEU A 193 12.94 -4.61 4.18
CA LEU A 193 13.42 -5.21 5.42
C LEU A 193 12.36 -5.18 6.54
N VAL A 194 11.56 -4.11 6.61
CA VAL A 194 10.44 -4.02 7.55
C VAL A 194 9.33 -4.99 7.15
N GLU A 195 8.98 -5.04 5.86
CA GLU A 195 7.99 -5.97 5.30
C GLU A 195 8.34 -7.44 5.63
N VAL A 196 9.57 -7.86 5.36
CA VAL A 196 10.05 -9.21 5.70
C VAL A 196 9.95 -9.49 7.20
N LYS A 197 10.24 -8.50 8.05
CA LYS A 197 10.14 -8.68 9.50
C LYS A 197 8.69 -8.82 9.97
N ILE A 198 7.75 -8.12 9.33
CA ILE A 198 6.30 -8.30 9.58
C ILE A 198 5.85 -9.72 9.21
N LEU A 199 6.36 -10.29 8.11
CA LEU A 199 6.06 -11.67 7.72
C LEU A 199 6.59 -12.67 8.76
N GLU A 200 7.81 -12.46 9.26
CA GLU A 200 8.41 -13.30 10.30
C GLU A 200 7.57 -13.30 11.59
N PHE A 201 7.14 -12.11 12.04
CA PHE A 201 6.25 -11.97 13.21
C PHE A 201 4.91 -12.69 13.03
N SER A 202 4.35 -12.59 11.81
CA SER A 202 3.12 -13.30 11.42
C SER A 202 3.26 -14.80 11.54
N TYR A 203 4.36 -15.34 11.01
CA TYR A 203 4.68 -16.76 11.09
C TYR A 203 4.83 -17.24 12.55
N CYS A 204 5.60 -16.53 13.37
CA CYS A 204 5.81 -16.87 14.78
C CYS A 204 4.49 -16.86 15.60
N THR A 205 3.60 -15.91 15.32
CA THR A 205 2.31 -15.82 16.02
C THR A 205 1.37 -16.96 15.64
N GLN A 206 1.29 -17.29 14.35
CA GLN A 206 0.44 -18.38 13.85
C GLN A 206 0.94 -19.75 14.29
N THR A 207 2.25 -19.95 14.38
CA THR A 207 2.84 -21.22 14.86
C THR A 207 2.61 -21.44 16.35
N ASN A 208 2.70 -20.40 17.17
CA ASN A 208 2.43 -20.50 18.61
C ASN A 208 0.94 -20.73 18.92
N SER A 209 0.02 -20.20 18.11
CA SER A 209 -1.43 -20.40 18.29
C SER A 209 -1.93 -21.79 17.86
N ARG A 210 -1.22 -22.49 16.97
CA ARG A 210 -1.56 -23.87 16.54
C ARG A 210 -1.05 -24.98 17.48
N LYS A 211 -0.33 -24.65 18.55
CA LYS A 211 0.17 -25.61 19.55
C LYS A 211 -0.81 -25.88 20.70
N ILE A 212 -2.11 -25.58 20.53
CA ILE A 212 -3.17 -25.80 21.51
C ILE A 212 -4.17 -26.82 20.95
#